data_AF-A0A2M8A755-F1
#
_entry.id   AF-A0A2M8A755-F1
#
_cell.length_a   1.000
_cell.length_b   1.000
_cell.length_c   1.000
_cell.angle_alpha   90.00
_cell.angle_beta   90.00
_cell.angle_gamma   90.00
#
_symmetry.space_group_name_H-M   'P 1'
#
loop_
_entity.id
_entity.type
_entity.pdbx_description
1 polymer ?
#
loop_
_entity_poly.entity_id
_entity_poly.type
_entity_poly.pdbx_seq_one_letter_code
_entity_poly.pdbx_strand_id
1 'polypeptide(L)'
;MIAQHSKIRKVPVYKNPFFTIAFVFCLSTAMFFGQNLPPDGFVFIKGGYYHRQVYDSITNLTKTYPSQQISDFYLSATEVSVQDFQAYCKANKRAMSPAPDWGWDDQNLPIVNVTYHDVVDYCAWLSNQYDIPFHLPSWDEWEYATRSGDFDPRQTDEINTHQVIYVANSYEKPKCVSCMQSNALGIYAGLGNVWEWVTRSTVQMDTFNMIEVIRQETFWTGGSFFEQATKVKPNSLMPIRENTRRQDVGFRVAVGAVEFRKAVLLQKVQHLLDQIFGEKKAKANDAGIFIEDTVFLRESIPGDTALSYDVKTSELFFCCVLAIPSDDEETIEYFSMGFKVPEEKGDSVFDLMHLLNVETENLSLLKNAI
;
A
#
# COMPACT_ATOMS: atom_id res chain seq x y z
N MET A 1 -24.90 26.42 1.15
CA MET A 1 -25.81 25.28 0.88
C MET A 1 -26.92 25.36 1.91
N ILE A 2 -28.15 24.95 1.58
CA ILE A 2 -29.24 24.86 2.58
C ILE A 2 -29.49 23.37 2.76
N ALA A 3 -29.06 22.82 3.90
CA ALA A 3 -29.39 21.45 4.28
C ALA A 3 -30.85 21.39 4.72
N GLN A 4 -31.61 20.41 4.24
CA GLN A 4 -32.97 20.14 4.70
C GLN A 4 -33.01 18.80 5.43
N HIS A 5 -33.51 18.79 6.66
CA HIS A 5 -33.74 17.58 7.43
C HIS A 5 -35.00 16.88 6.94
N SER A 6 -34.91 15.60 6.56
CA SER A 6 -36.12 14.81 6.29
C SER A 6 -36.00 13.40 6.86
N LYS A 7 -37.09 12.94 7.50
CA LYS A 7 -37.31 11.63 8.14
C LYS A 7 -36.39 11.31 9.34
N ILE A 8 -37.01 11.20 10.53
CA ILE A 8 -36.39 10.75 11.78
C ILE A 8 -36.81 9.29 12.01
N ARG A 9 -35.86 8.41 12.29
CA ARG A 9 -36.11 7.00 12.66
C ARG A 9 -35.44 6.70 14.01
N LYS A 10 -36.21 6.18 14.97
CA LYS A 10 -35.73 5.79 16.31
C LYS A 10 -35.42 4.28 16.34
N VAL A 11 -34.25 3.90 16.87
CA VAL A 11 -33.85 2.49 17.03
C VAL A 11 -33.42 2.24 18.49
N PRO A 12 -33.89 1.16 19.15
CA PRO A 12 -33.51 0.82 20.52
C PRO A 12 -32.06 0.28 20.59
N VAL A 13 -31.30 0.70 21.61
CA VAL A 13 -29.91 0.31 21.82
C VAL A 13 -29.81 -0.99 22.63
N TYR A 14 -29.08 -2.00 22.12
CA TYR A 14 -28.59 -3.11 22.94
C TYR A 14 -27.29 -2.68 23.63
N LYS A 15 -27.30 -2.60 24.96
CA LYS A 15 -26.16 -2.16 25.78
C LYS A 15 -24.92 -3.02 25.51
N ASN A 16 -23.94 -2.47 24.80
CA ASN A 16 -22.59 -3.00 24.68
C ASN A 16 -21.64 -1.94 25.29
N PRO A 17 -20.87 -2.25 26.36
CA PRO A 17 -20.34 -1.23 27.27
C PRO A 17 -19.06 -0.52 26.80
N PHE A 18 -18.76 -0.45 25.50
CA PHE A 18 -17.46 0.04 25.00
C PHE A 18 -17.49 1.24 24.04
N PHE A 19 -18.64 1.87 23.78
CA PHE A 19 -18.68 3.06 22.92
C PHE A 19 -18.51 4.34 23.74
N THR A 20 -17.30 4.90 23.75
CA THR A 20 -17.02 6.28 24.17
C THR A 20 -16.25 6.96 23.04
N ILE A 21 -16.94 7.75 22.20
CA ILE A 21 -16.33 8.45 21.06
C ILE A 21 -15.85 9.81 21.56
N ALA A 22 -14.53 9.98 21.65
CA ALA A 22 -13.91 11.28 21.91
C ALA A 22 -13.70 12.03 20.58
N PHE A 23 -14.26 13.23 20.47
CA PHE A 23 -13.99 14.13 19.33
C PHE A 23 -12.57 14.71 19.46
N VAL A 24 -11.63 14.12 18.71
CA VAL A 24 -10.31 14.72 18.49
C VAL A 24 -10.38 15.53 17.20
N PHE A 25 -10.41 16.87 17.33
CA PHE A 25 -10.20 17.77 16.20
C PHE A 25 -8.75 17.67 15.74
N CYS A 26 -8.47 16.76 14.81
CA CYS A 26 -7.19 16.69 14.12
C CYS A 26 -7.22 17.66 12.93
N LEU A 27 -6.70 18.87 13.13
CA LEU A 27 -6.34 19.77 12.03
C LEU A 27 -5.15 19.16 11.28
N SER A 28 -5.40 18.19 10.41
CA SER A 28 -4.40 17.74 9.43
C SER A 28 -4.46 18.66 8.22
N THR A 29 -3.46 19.54 8.10
CA THR A 29 -3.15 20.24 6.85
C THR A 29 -2.58 19.23 5.87
N ALA A 30 -3.45 18.45 5.22
CA ALA A 30 -3.06 17.65 4.07
C ALA A 30 -2.82 18.61 2.90
N MET A 31 -1.55 18.85 2.56
CA MET A 31 -1.20 19.45 1.28
C MET A 31 -1.51 18.41 0.20
N PHE A 32 -2.59 18.59 -0.53
CA PHE A 32 -2.86 17.81 -1.75
C PHE A 32 -1.85 18.22 -2.82
N PHE A 33 -0.77 17.44 -2.95
CA PHE A 33 0.02 17.44 -4.16
C PHE A 33 -0.69 16.55 -5.18
N GLY A 34 -1.25 17.16 -6.22
CA GLY A 34 -1.68 16.44 -7.41
C GLY A 34 -0.47 15.85 -8.12
N GLN A 35 -0.15 14.59 -7.86
CA GLN A 35 0.66 13.73 -8.71
C GLN A 35 0.05 12.32 -8.71
N ASN A 36 0.08 11.69 -9.88
CA ASN A 36 -0.58 10.42 -10.21
C ASN A 36 -0.47 9.40 -9.08
N LEU A 37 -1.61 8.79 -8.79
CA LEU A 37 -1.79 7.96 -7.61
C LEU A 37 -1.37 6.52 -7.86
N PRO A 38 -0.90 5.82 -6.82
CA PRO A 38 -1.00 4.37 -6.81
C PRO A 38 -2.45 3.97 -7.16
N PRO A 39 -2.66 3.04 -8.11
CA PRO A 39 -1.81 1.88 -8.36
C PRO A 39 -0.76 2.04 -9.46
N ASP A 40 -0.55 3.23 -10.04
CA ASP A 40 0.51 3.40 -11.04
C ASP A 40 1.86 3.02 -10.40
N GLY A 41 2.43 1.90 -10.85
CA GLY A 41 3.68 1.36 -10.32
C GLY A 41 3.58 0.34 -9.17
N PHE A 42 2.40 -0.09 -8.72
CA PHE A 42 2.24 -1.17 -7.73
C PHE A 42 1.41 -2.35 -8.29
N VAL A 43 1.83 -3.56 -7.94
CA VAL A 43 1.19 -4.81 -8.37
C VAL A 43 0.49 -5.46 -7.18
N PHE A 44 -0.76 -5.89 -7.38
CA PHE A 44 -1.49 -6.68 -6.38
C PHE A 44 -0.94 -8.11 -6.30
N ILE A 45 -0.55 -8.51 -5.10
CA ILE A 45 -0.06 -9.85 -4.80
C ILE A 45 -1.07 -10.52 -3.87
N LYS A 46 -1.72 -11.58 -4.37
CA LYS A 46 -2.63 -12.37 -3.56
C LYS A 46 -1.83 -13.03 -2.44
N GLY A 47 -2.32 -12.98 -1.21
CA GLY A 47 -1.77 -13.67 -0.05
C GLY A 47 -2.16 -15.15 0.00
N GLY A 48 -1.42 -15.93 0.78
CA GLY A 48 -1.56 -17.38 0.83
C GLY A 48 -0.37 -18.11 1.44
N TYR A 49 -0.39 -19.43 1.34
CA TYR A 49 0.72 -20.32 1.68
C TYR A 49 1.50 -20.64 0.42
N TYR A 50 2.75 -20.21 0.36
CA TYR A 50 3.55 -20.26 -0.87
C TYR A 50 4.69 -21.23 -0.86
N HIS A 51 4.84 -22.00 0.23
CA HIS A 51 5.65 -23.19 0.29
C HIS A 51 7.13 -22.96 -0.14
N ARG A 52 8.02 -22.75 0.83
CA ARG A 52 9.45 -22.49 0.57
C ARG A 52 10.11 -23.68 -0.12
N GLN A 53 10.80 -23.42 -1.22
CA GLN A 53 11.60 -24.43 -1.92
C GLN A 53 13.07 -24.41 -1.45
N VAL A 54 13.60 -25.56 -1.08
CA VAL A 54 14.99 -25.76 -0.67
C VAL A 54 15.59 -26.88 -1.49
N TYR A 55 16.67 -26.57 -2.20
CA TYR A 55 17.44 -27.57 -2.95
C TYR A 55 18.34 -28.37 -2.01
N ASP A 56 18.23 -29.69 -2.07
CA ASP A 56 19.07 -30.64 -1.35
C ASP A 56 20.10 -31.23 -2.32
N SER A 57 21.36 -30.77 -2.20
CA SER A 57 22.46 -31.16 -3.08
C SER A 57 22.88 -32.62 -2.93
N ILE A 58 22.48 -33.30 -1.86
CA ILE A 58 22.79 -34.71 -1.62
C ILE A 58 21.80 -35.59 -2.38
N THR A 59 20.52 -35.21 -2.35
CA THR A 59 19.44 -35.95 -3.02
C THR A 59 19.17 -35.49 -4.45
N ASN A 60 19.73 -34.35 -4.85
CA ASN A 60 19.41 -33.64 -6.10
C ASN A 60 17.90 -33.34 -6.26
N LEU A 61 17.21 -33.12 -5.14
CA LEU A 61 15.77 -32.82 -5.11
C LEU A 61 15.53 -31.45 -4.51
N THR A 62 14.50 -30.76 -5.00
CA THR A 62 13.95 -29.59 -4.33
C THR A 62 12.87 -30.05 -3.36
N LYS A 63 13.09 -29.81 -2.06
CA LYS A 63 12.11 -30.06 -1.01
C LYS A 63 11.28 -28.81 -0.78
N THR A 64 9.99 -29.02 -0.59
CA THR A 64 9.03 -27.96 -0.38
C THR A 64 8.59 -27.98 1.08
N TYR A 65 8.79 -26.87 1.79
CA TYR A 65 8.44 -26.72 3.19
C TYR A 65 7.25 -25.76 3.33
N PRO A 66 6.39 -25.91 4.34
CA PRO A 66 5.37 -24.90 4.64
C PRO A 66 6.02 -23.52 4.82
N SER A 67 5.52 -22.50 4.12
CA SER A 67 5.90 -21.12 4.39
C SER A 67 5.02 -20.53 5.49
N GLN A 68 5.42 -19.37 6.02
CA GLN A 68 4.48 -18.53 6.75
C GLN A 68 3.36 -18.09 5.78
N GLN A 69 2.16 -17.89 6.32
CA GLN A 69 1.06 -17.28 5.57
C GLN A 69 1.40 -15.81 5.31
N ILE A 70 1.34 -15.41 4.04
CA ILE A 70 1.50 -14.02 3.63
C ILE A 70 0.11 -13.42 3.42
N SER A 71 -0.17 -12.26 3.99
CA SER A 71 -1.43 -11.53 3.74
C SER A 71 -1.46 -10.97 2.32
N ASP A 72 -2.63 -10.59 1.82
CA ASP A 72 -2.72 -9.86 0.56
C ASP A 72 -1.95 -8.52 0.68
N PHE A 73 -1.13 -8.19 -0.32
CA PHE A 73 -0.32 -6.97 -0.32
C PHE A 73 -0.14 -6.41 -1.73
N TYR A 74 0.42 -5.21 -1.83
CA TYR A 74 0.92 -4.65 -3.08
C TYR A 74 2.43 -4.48 -2.98
N LEU A 75 3.14 -4.74 -4.08
CA LEU A 75 4.59 -4.52 -4.21
C LEU A 75 4.86 -3.55 -5.35
N SER A 76 5.86 -2.68 -5.22
CA SER A 76 6.28 -1.84 -6.34
C SER A 76 6.70 -2.71 -7.52
N ALA A 77 6.14 -2.42 -8.70
CA ALA A 77 6.37 -3.17 -9.94
C ALA A 77 7.85 -3.15 -10.34
N THR A 78 8.54 -2.07 -10.00
CA THR A 78 9.95 -1.84 -10.28
C THR A 78 10.72 -1.59 -8.98
N GLU A 79 12.06 -1.66 -9.03
CA GLU A 79 12.92 -1.05 -8.02
C GLU A 79 12.59 0.44 -7.93
N VAL A 80 12.84 1.05 -6.76
CA VAL A 80 12.74 2.50 -6.61
C VAL A 80 13.73 3.18 -7.55
N SER A 81 13.25 4.09 -8.37
CA SER A 81 14.08 4.77 -9.36
C SER A 81 14.90 5.92 -8.75
N VAL A 82 15.91 6.37 -9.49
CA VAL A 82 16.63 7.61 -9.18
C VAL A 82 15.66 8.79 -9.11
N GLN A 83 14.67 8.86 -10.02
CA GLN A 83 13.65 9.90 -10.05
C GLN A 83 12.85 9.96 -8.74
N ASP A 84 12.35 8.81 -8.28
CA ASP A 84 11.51 8.73 -7.09
C ASP A 84 12.31 9.07 -5.82
N PHE A 85 13.53 8.54 -5.72
CA PHE A 85 14.40 8.85 -4.59
C PHE A 85 14.88 10.31 -4.60
N GLN A 86 15.05 10.92 -5.76
CA GLN A 86 15.37 12.33 -5.90
C GLN A 86 14.20 13.22 -5.47
N ALA A 87 12.95 12.84 -5.76
CA ALA A 87 11.77 13.52 -5.26
C ALA A 87 11.70 13.48 -3.73
N TYR A 88 11.95 12.31 -3.13
CA TYR A 88 12.11 12.14 -1.69
C TYR A 88 13.19 13.07 -1.11
N CYS A 89 14.38 13.07 -1.73
CA CYS A 89 15.51 13.88 -1.25
C CYS A 89 15.21 15.38 -1.33
N LYS A 90 14.58 15.84 -2.40
CA LYS A 90 14.15 17.22 -2.59
C LYS A 90 13.11 17.65 -1.56
N ALA A 91 12.09 16.82 -1.32
CA ALA A 91 11.03 17.09 -0.35
C ALA A 91 11.58 17.23 1.08
N ASN A 92 12.57 16.42 1.43
CA ASN A 92 13.18 16.39 2.76
C ASN A 92 14.45 17.25 2.89
N LYS A 93 14.80 18.02 1.84
CA LYS A 93 16.02 18.86 1.80
C LYS A 93 17.28 18.10 2.19
N ARG A 94 17.40 16.84 1.78
CA ARG A 94 18.55 15.97 2.03
C ARG A 94 19.33 15.71 0.75
N ALA A 95 20.60 15.35 0.90
CA ALA A 95 21.42 14.90 -0.22
C ALA A 95 20.97 13.49 -0.68
N MET A 96 21.17 13.24 -1.98
CA MET A 96 21.10 11.90 -2.57
C MET A 96 22.14 10.97 -1.92
N SER A 97 21.96 9.66 -2.08
CA SER A 97 23.01 8.70 -1.76
C SER A 97 24.29 8.98 -2.58
N PRO A 98 25.47 8.55 -2.09
CA PRO A 98 26.72 8.70 -2.84
C PRO A 98 26.56 8.18 -4.27
N ALA A 99 26.93 9.01 -5.24
CA ALA A 99 26.80 8.66 -6.64
C ALA A 99 27.66 7.43 -6.98
N PRO A 100 27.12 6.43 -7.70
CA PRO A 100 27.91 5.35 -8.27
C PRO A 100 28.76 5.88 -9.44
N ASP A 101 29.60 5.03 -10.01
CA ASP A 101 30.51 5.40 -11.12
C ASP A 101 29.78 5.96 -12.37
N TRP A 102 28.49 5.64 -12.54
CA TRP A 102 27.66 6.14 -13.64
C TRP A 102 26.77 7.35 -13.28
N GLY A 103 26.84 7.86 -12.04
CA GLY A 103 26.09 9.04 -11.61
C GLY A 103 24.57 8.83 -11.52
N TRP A 104 23.84 9.96 -11.46
CA TRP A 104 22.38 10.02 -11.29
C TRP A 104 21.66 10.72 -12.46
N ASP A 105 22.32 10.81 -13.61
CA ASP A 105 21.79 11.53 -14.77
C ASP A 105 20.62 10.77 -15.42
N ASP A 106 20.66 9.43 -15.42
CA ASP A 106 19.54 8.60 -15.89
C ASP A 106 18.55 8.35 -14.74
N GLN A 107 17.42 9.04 -14.86
CA GLN A 107 16.32 9.04 -13.89
C GLN A 107 15.60 7.69 -13.80
N ASN A 108 15.72 6.83 -14.82
CA ASN A 108 15.04 5.54 -14.88
C ASN A 108 15.90 4.39 -14.32
N LEU A 109 17.14 4.64 -13.88
CA LEU A 109 17.95 3.63 -13.21
C LEU A 109 17.44 3.39 -11.77
N PRO A 110 17.69 2.21 -11.19
CA PRO A 110 17.42 1.98 -9.78
C PRO A 110 18.31 2.88 -8.92
N ILE A 111 17.75 3.39 -7.81
CA ILE A 111 18.57 4.01 -6.78
C ILE A 111 19.47 2.96 -6.13
N VAL A 112 20.74 3.30 -5.96
CA VAL A 112 21.75 2.45 -5.31
C VAL A 112 22.53 3.21 -4.24
N ASN A 113 23.50 2.56 -3.59
CA ASN A 113 24.28 3.12 -2.48
C ASN A 113 23.39 3.58 -1.29
N VAL A 114 22.26 2.93 -1.09
CA VAL A 114 21.34 3.20 0.04
C VAL A 114 21.62 2.24 1.20
N THR A 115 21.56 2.77 2.43
CA THR A 115 21.55 1.94 3.64
C THR A 115 20.13 1.47 3.96
N TYR A 116 20.01 0.53 4.89
CA TYR A 116 18.70 0.18 5.44
C TYR A 116 17.96 1.39 6.00
N HIS A 117 18.67 2.30 6.69
CA HIS A 117 18.07 3.52 7.24
C HIS A 117 17.56 4.46 6.14
N ASP A 118 18.30 4.63 5.04
CA ASP A 118 17.85 5.41 3.89
C ASP A 118 16.52 4.86 3.32
N VAL A 119 16.37 3.53 3.30
CA VAL A 119 15.16 2.84 2.82
C VAL A 119 13.99 2.99 3.78
N VAL A 120 14.22 2.80 5.09
CA VAL A 120 13.17 2.98 6.11
C VAL A 120 12.66 4.42 6.12
N ASP A 121 13.55 5.42 6.04
CA ASP A 121 13.17 6.82 5.99
C ASP A 121 12.38 7.16 4.71
N TYR A 122 12.72 6.52 3.59
CA TYR A 122 11.96 6.64 2.34
C TYR A 122 10.54 6.08 2.50
N CYS A 123 10.39 4.87 3.05
CA CYS A 123 9.09 4.26 3.30
C CYS A 123 8.25 5.09 4.29
N ALA A 124 8.87 5.64 5.34
CA ALA A 124 8.20 6.53 6.29
C ALA A 124 7.75 7.84 5.64
N TRP A 125 8.59 8.45 4.78
CA TRP A 125 8.20 9.62 4.02
C TRP A 125 7.04 9.32 3.08
N LEU A 126 7.09 8.22 2.33
CA LEU A 126 6.01 7.80 1.43
C LEU A 126 4.72 7.57 2.22
N SER A 127 4.83 6.96 3.40
CA SER A 127 3.69 6.76 4.29
C SER A 127 3.05 8.06 4.72
N ASN A 128 3.87 9.05 5.09
CA ASN A 128 3.37 10.37 5.47
C ASN A 128 2.77 11.15 4.30
N GLN A 129 3.23 10.92 3.06
CA GLN A 129 2.68 11.60 1.88
C GLN A 129 1.26 11.14 1.56
N TYR A 130 1.00 9.84 1.73
CA TYR A 130 -0.25 9.22 1.26
C TYR A 130 -1.18 8.76 2.37
N ASP A 131 -0.75 8.84 3.64
CA ASP A 131 -1.47 8.27 4.79
C ASP A 131 -1.72 6.76 4.63
N ILE A 132 -0.69 6.07 4.13
CA ILE A 132 -0.69 4.63 3.83
C ILE A 132 0.55 4.02 4.47
N PRO A 133 0.48 2.90 5.20
CA PRO A 133 1.66 2.31 5.85
C PRO A 133 2.52 1.54 4.84
N PHE A 134 3.37 2.26 4.10
CA PHE A 134 4.36 1.66 3.23
C PHE A 134 5.54 1.12 4.03
N HIS A 135 6.05 -0.04 3.62
CA HIS A 135 7.14 -0.73 4.31
C HIS A 135 8.15 -1.33 3.34
N LEU A 136 9.34 -1.64 3.88
CA LEU A 136 10.30 -2.50 3.18
C LEU A 136 9.74 -3.93 3.16
N PRO A 137 9.66 -4.62 2.01
CA PRO A 137 9.18 -5.99 1.95
C PRO A 137 9.93 -6.92 2.90
N SER A 138 9.17 -7.85 3.48
CA SER A 138 9.75 -9.06 4.05
C SER A 138 10.35 -9.92 2.94
N TRP A 139 11.33 -10.75 3.29
CA TRP A 139 11.91 -11.69 2.33
C TRP A 139 10.87 -12.66 1.78
N ASP A 140 9.89 -13.12 2.58
CA ASP A 140 8.86 -14.04 2.11
C ASP A 140 7.89 -13.33 1.12
N GLU A 141 7.52 -12.07 1.36
CA GLU A 141 6.75 -11.25 0.38
C GLU A 141 7.53 -11.11 -0.94
N TRP A 142 8.81 -10.77 -0.85
CA TRP A 142 9.67 -10.54 -2.00
C TRP A 142 9.92 -11.83 -2.81
N GLU A 143 10.25 -12.93 -2.14
CA GLU A 143 10.54 -14.22 -2.79
C GLU A 143 9.31 -14.73 -3.51
N TYR A 144 8.15 -14.61 -2.87
CA TYR A 144 6.90 -15.04 -3.49
C TYR A 144 6.58 -14.23 -4.74
N ALA A 145 6.57 -12.89 -4.64
CA ALA A 145 6.24 -12.00 -5.75
C ALA A 145 7.23 -12.12 -6.92
N THR A 146 8.50 -12.42 -6.63
CA THR A 146 9.54 -12.58 -7.64
C THR A 146 9.46 -13.95 -8.33
N ARG A 147 9.14 -15.02 -7.59
CA ARG A 147 9.01 -16.37 -8.13
C ARG A 147 7.75 -16.56 -8.98
N SER A 148 6.67 -15.86 -8.64
CA SER A 148 5.38 -15.98 -9.33
C SER A 148 5.45 -15.54 -10.79
N GLY A 149 5.29 -16.49 -11.71
CA GLY A 149 5.31 -16.28 -13.15
C GLY A 149 6.31 -17.15 -13.90
N ASP A 150 6.24 -18.46 -13.68
CA ASP A 150 7.02 -19.50 -14.37
C ASP A 150 8.53 -19.53 -14.10
N PHE A 151 9.02 -18.90 -13.02
CA PHE A 151 10.42 -19.06 -12.63
C PHE A 151 10.64 -20.40 -11.91
N ASP A 152 11.19 -21.39 -12.63
CA ASP A 152 11.70 -22.64 -12.05
C ASP A 152 13.23 -22.51 -11.84
N PRO A 153 13.74 -22.57 -10.60
CA PRO A 153 15.18 -22.55 -10.32
C PRO A 153 15.96 -23.72 -10.92
N ARG A 154 15.28 -24.72 -11.53
CA ARG A 154 15.85 -25.82 -12.33
C ARG A 154 15.94 -25.53 -13.84
N GLN A 155 15.41 -24.42 -14.36
CA GLN A 155 15.69 -23.99 -15.74
C GLN A 155 17.10 -23.40 -15.79
N THR A 156 18.09 -24.28 -15.61
CA THR A 156 19.47 -23.92 -15.27
C THR A 156 20.43 -23.90 -16.45
N ASP A 157 19.96 -24.08 -17.68
CA ASP A 157 20.88 -24.07 -18.82
C ASP A 157 20.83 -22.74 -19.58
N GLU A 158 19.72 -21.98 -19.51
CA GLU A 158 19.60 -20.64 -20.10
C GLU A 158 18.80 -19.71 -19.18
N ILE A 159 19.50 -18.80 -18.49
CA ILE A 159 18.85 -17.71 -17.74
C ILE A 159 18.02 -16.87 -18.72
N ASN A 160 16.78 -16.53 -18.36
CA ASN A 160 15.98 -15.66 -19.22
C ASN A 160 16.56 -14.23 -19.22
N THR A 161 17.43 -13.95 -20.19
CA THR A 161 18.13 -12.67 -20.34
C THR A 161 17.20 -11.51 -20.65
N HIS A 162 15.92 -11.76 -20.99
CA HIS A 162 14.89 -10.74 -21.15
C HIS A 162 14.29 -10.29 -19.81
N GLN A 163 14.43 -11.08 -18.75
CA GLN A 163 13.89 -10.79 -17.42
C GLN A 163 14.98 -10.51 -16.37
N VAL A 164 16.18 -11.06 -16.56
CA VAL A 164 17.26 -11.04 -15.55
C VAL A 164 18.48 -10.26 -16.03
N ILE A 165 18.98 -9.35 -15.18
CA ILE A 165 20.22 -8.61 -15.41
C ILE A 165 21.33 -9.10 -14.48
N TYR A 166 22.43 -9.55 -15.05
CA TYR A 166 23.57 -10.11 -14.32
C TYR A 166 24.87 -9.76 -15.06
N VAL A 167 26.02 -10.21 -14.54
CA VAL A 167 27.33 -9.76 -15.03
C VAL A 167 27.55 -9.94 -16.54
N ALA A 168 26.96 -10.97 -17.18
CA ALA A 168 27.21 -11.21 -18.61
C ALA A 168 26.38 -10.34 -19.56
N ASN A 169 25.30 -9.69 -19.09
CA ASN A 169 24.44 -8.83 -19.93
C ASN A 169 24.29 -7.39 -19.39
N SER A 170 24.97 -7.05 -18.29
CA SER A 170 24.90 -5.73 -17.66
C SER A 170 25.85 -4.70 -18.25
N TYR A 171 27.03 -5.13 -18.69
CA TYR A 171 28.17 -4.24 -18.95
C TYR A 171 28.55 -3.41 -17.71
N GLU A 172 28.56 -4.07 -16.53
CA GLU A 172 28.96 -3.50 -15.24
C GLU A 172 28.09 -2.33 -14.75
N LYS A 173 26.83 -2.26 -15.22
CA LYS A 173 25.85 -1.24 -14.80
C LYS A 173 24.44 -1.82 -14.71
N PRO A 174 23.57 -1.26 -13.86
CA PRO A 174 22.16 -1.61 -13.87
C PRO A 174 21.51 -1.15 -15.18
N LYS A 175 20.37 -1.76 -15.51
CA LYS A 175 19.45 -1.30 -16.56
C LYS A 175 18.32 -0.48 -15.94
N CYS A 176 17.56 0.21 -16.78
CA CYS A 176 16.42 0.96 -16.31
C CYS A 176 15.38 0.04 -15.65
N VAL A 177 14.69 0.55 -14.63
CA VAL A 177 13.85 -0.24 -13.70
C VAL A 177 12.66 -0.94 -14.38
N SER A 178 12.29 -0.52 -15.59
CA SER A 178 11.21 -1.08 -16.41
C SER A 178 11.67 -1.61 -17.79
N CYS A 179 12.98 -1.66 -18.04
CA CYS A 179 13.56 -2.09 -19.32
C CYS A 179 13.44 -3.61 -19.54
N MET A 180 13.26 -4.37 -18.47
CA MET A 180 13.16 -5.83 -18.51
C MET A 180 11.73 -6.27 -18.79
N GLN A 181 11.56 -7.49 -19.30
CA GLN A 181 10.24 -8.11 -19.29
C GLN A 181 9.85 -8.40 -17.83
N SER A 182 8.60 -8.12 -17.46
CA SER A 182 8.08 -8.48 -16.15
C SER A 182 7.82 -9.98 -16.02
N ASN A 183 7.72 -10.48 -14.79
CA ASN A 183 7.12 -11.79 -14.54
C ASN A 183 5.59 -11.75 -14.76
N ALA A 184 4.91 -12.89 -14.59
CA ALA A 184 3.46 -12.99 -14.83
C ALA A 184 2.60 -12.13 -13.89
N LEU A 185 3.15 -11.68 -12.76
CA LEU A 185 2.46 -10.73 -11.90
C LEU A 185 2.69 -9.27 -12.31
N GLY A 186 3.67 -8.98 -13.18
CA GLY A 186 4.02 -7.61 -13.54
C GLY A 186 5.19 -7.03 -12.75
N ILE A 187 5.98 -7.87 -12.05
CA ILE A 187 7.22 -7.43 -11.40
C ILE A 187 8.37 -7.44 -12.41
N TYR A 188 8.98 -6.27 -12.60
CA TYR A 188 10.13 -6.04 -13.46
C TYR A 188 11.42 -6.25 -12.69
N ALA A 189 12.44 -6.85 -13.31
CA ALA A 189 13.77 -6.99 -12.74
C ALA A 189 13.79 -7.59 -11.32
N GLY A 190 12.84 -8.47 -10.96
CA GLY A 190 12.81 -9.08 -9.63
C GLY A 190 14.02 -9.98 -9.35
N LEU A 191 14.83 -10.30 -10.37
CA LEU A 191 16.10 -10.99 -10.20
C LEU A 191 17.20 -10.25 -10.93
N GLY A 192 18.34 -10.10 -10.25
CA GLY A 192 19.46 -9.36 -10.78
C GLY A 192 19.18 -7.87 -10.77
N ASN A 193 19.74 -7.13 -11.73
CA ASN A 193 19.79 -5.67 -11.74
C ASN A 193 20.43 -5.12 -10.47
N VAL A 194 19.73 -4.87 -9.37
CA VAL A 194 20.38 -4.57 -8.08
C VAL A 194 19.95 -5.54 -7.00
N TRP A 195 20.84 -5.79 -6.04
CA TRP A 195 20.47 -6.43 -4.79
C TRP A 195 19.40 -5.59 -4.10
N GLU A 196 18.40 -6.23 -3.51
CA GLU A 196 17.31 -5.52 -2.86
C GLU A 196 17.32 -5.74 -1.34
N TRP A 197 17.19 -4.64 -0.58
CA TRP A 197 16.95 -4.70 0.85
C TRP A 197 15.64 -5.41 1.17
N VAL A 198 15.67 -6.34 2.12
CA VAL A 198 14.48 -6.98 2.72
C VAL A 198 14.70 -7.17 4.22
N THR A 199 13.59 -7.35 4.96
CA THR A 199 13.66 -7.81 6.35
C THR A 199 13.20 -9.25 6.51
N ARG A 200 13.64 -9.91 7.58
CA ARG A 200 13.08 -11.21 7.96
C ARG A 200 13.12 -11.38 9.46
N SER A 201 12.03 -11.88 10.03
CA SER A 201 11.97 -12.26 11.44
C SER A 201 12.76 -13.57 11.65
N THR A 202 13.73 -13.54 12.55
CA THR A 202 14.51 -14.69 12.99
C THR A 202 14.22 -14.97 14.47
N VAL A 203 14.19 -16.24 14.83
CA VAL A 203 14.10 -16.65 16.23
C VAL A 203 15.51 -16.89 16.74
N GLN A 204 15.91 -16.17 17.76
CA GLN A 204 17.17 -16.36 18.47
C GLN A 204 16.90 -16.82 19.90
N MET A 205 17.68 -17.78 20.38
CA MET A 205 17.63 -18.19 21.79
C MET A 205 18.47 -17.23 22.63
N ASP A 206 17.84 -16.51 23.55
CA ASP A 206 18.54 -15.87 24.66
C ASP A 206 18.88 -16.96 25.69
N THR A 207 20.12 -17.44 25.62
CA THR A 207 20.61 -18.52 26.48
C THR A 207 20.73 -18.12 27.95
N PHE A 208 20.78 -16.81 28.25
CA PHE A 208 20.88 -16.32 29.63
C PHE A 208 19.52 -16.36 30.32
N ASN A 209 18.47 -15.93 29.61
CA ASN A 209 17.11 -15.92 30.13
C ASN A 209 16.31 -17.18 29.78
N MET A 210 16.86 -18.08 28.96
CA MET A 210 16.17 -19.25 28.40
C MET A 210 14.84 -18.88 27.71
N ILE A 211 14.84 -17.78 26.95
CA ILE A 211 13.67 -17.31 26.20
C ILE A 211 13.98 -17.24 24.70
N GLU A 212 12.95 -17.47 23.88
CA GLU A 212 13.00 -17.17 22.46
C GLU A 212 12.76 -15.67 22.24
N VAL A 213 13.68 -15.04 21.51
CA VAL A 213 13.58 -13.65 21.10
C VAL A 213 13.42 -13.61 19.59
N ILE A 214 12.29 -13.04 19.13
CA ILE A 214 12.09 -12.76 17.72
C ILE A 214 12.78 -11.44 17.42
N ARG A 215 13.75 -11.45 16.49
CA ARG A 215 14.42 -10.26 15.99
C ARG A 215 14.09 -10.08 14.52
N GLN A 216 13.90 -8.84 14.12
CA GLN A 216 13.87 -8.48 12.71
C GLN A 216 15.31 -8.24 12.25
N GLU A 217 15.77 -9.04 11.30
CA GLU A 217 17.10 -8.91 10.70
C GLU A 217 17.00 -8.38 9.27
N THR A 218 18.10 -7.80 8.78
CA THR A 218 18.17 -7.19 7.45
C THR A 218 19.06 -8.01 6.52
N PHE A 219 18.62 -8.10 5.26
CA PHE A 219 19.28 -8.90 4.24
C PHE A 219 19.26 -8.20 2.89
N TRP A 220 20.15 -8.63 2.01
CA TRP A 220 20.02 -8.41 0.57
C TRP A 220 19.56 -9.68 -0.13
N THR A 221 18.67 -9.54 -1.12
CA THR A 221 18.10 -10.64 -1.91
C THR A 221 18.14 -10.34 -3.41
N GLY A 222 18.04 -11.38 -4.23
CA GLY A 222 17.81 -11.31 -5.68
C GLY A 222 19.04 -11.28 -6.59
N GLY A 223 20.21 -10.88 -6.08
CA GLY A 223 21.41 -10.71 -6.90
C GLY A 223 21.46 -9.34 -7.60
N SER A 224 22.59 -9.03 -8.23
CA SER A 224 22.76 -7.76 -8.96
C SER A 224 23.42 -7.95 -10.32
N PHE A 225 23.56 -6.84 -11.04
CA PHE A 225 24.25 -6.73 -12.31
C PHE A 225 25.76 -7.08 -12.23
N PHE A 226 26.34 -7.23 -11.02
CA PHE A 226 27.70 -7.71 -10.79
C PHE A 226 27.80 -9.20 -10.51
N GLU A 227 26.67 -9.86 -10.25
CA GLU A 227 26.66 -11.25 -9.84
C GLU A 227 26.71 -12.19 -11.06
N GLN A 228 27.33 -13.35 -10.86
CA GLN A 228 27.23 -14.45 -11.80
C GLN A 228 25.80 -14.99 -11.82
N ALA A 229 25.36 -15.56 -12.95
CA ALA A 229 24.02 -16.15 -13.09
C ALA A 229 23.68 -17.16 -11.97
N THR A 230 24.69 -17.88 -11.46
CA THR A 230 24.53 -18.87 -10.37
C THR A 230 24.18 -18.26 -9.00
N LYS A 231 24.35 -16.94 -8.84
CA LYS A 231 24.08 -16.18 -7.61
C LYS A 231 22.78 -15.36 -7.68
N VAL A 232 22.25 -15.14 -8.89
CA VAL A 232 20.99 -14.42 -9.13
C VAL A 232 19.82 -15.41 -9.01
N LYS A 233 19.25 -15.52 -7.81
CA LYS A 233 18.22 -16.54 -7.48
C LYS A 233 17.17 -15.99 -6.50
N PRO A 234 15.91 -16.43 -6.58
CA PRO A 234 14.84 -16.00 -5.66
C PRO A 234 15.12 -16.33 -4.19
N ASN A 235 15.86 -17.41 -3.93
CA ASN A 235 16.21 -17.84 -2.59
C ASN A 235 17.57 -17.32 -2.11
N SER A 236 18.20 -16.41 -2.86
CA SER A 236 19.42 -15.75 -2.41
C SER A 236 19.11 -14.84 -1.23
N LEU A 237 19.84 -14.99 -0.14
CA LEU A 237 19.64 -14.20 1.07
C LEU A 237 20.99 -13.96 1.73
N MET A 238 21.45 -12.72 1.72
CA MET A 238 22.74 -12.34 2.29
C MET A 238 22.54 -11.49 3.55
N PRO A 239 22.91 -11.99 4.75
CA PRO A 239 22.83 -11.22 5.98
C PRO A 239 23.77 -10.02 5.92
N ILE A 240 23.30 -8.86 6.34
CA ILE A 240 24.08 -7.63 6.21
C ILE A 240 23.81 -6.68 7.38
N ARG A 241 24.75 -5.75 7.62
CA ARG A 241 24.57 -4.70 8.63
C ARG A 241 23.82 -3.52 8.02
N GLU A 242 22.94 -2.91 8.79
CA GLU A 242 22.05 -1.80 8.38
C GLU A 242 22.78 -0.60 7.76
N ASN A 243 23.98 -0.28 8.24
CA ASN A 243 24.82 0.83 7.75
C ASN A 243 25.61 0.53 6.47
N THR A 244 25.53 -0.70 5.96
CA THR A 244 26.26 -1.09 4.74
C THR A 244 25.57 -0.49 3.52
N ARG A 245 26.33 -0.08 2.52
CA ARG A 245 25.82 0.31 1.21
C ARG A 245 26.78 -0.19 0.12
N ARG A 246 26.25 -0.48 -1.07
CA ARG A 246 27.04 -0.77 -2.28
C ARG A 246 26.36 -0.15 -3.49
N GLN A 247 27.14 0.06 -4.55
CA GLN A 247 26.66 0.63 -5.80
C GLN A 247 25.76 -0.30 -6.61
N ASP A 248 25.53 -1.52 -6.13
CA ASP A 248 24.64 -2.52 -6.72
C ASP A 248 23.57 -2.99 -5.75
N VAL A 249 23.24 -2.16 -4.74
CA VAL A 249 22.21 -2.43 -3.72
C VAL A 249 21.19 -1.29 -3.73
N GLY A 250 19.95 -1.63 -4.05
CA GLY A 250 18.75 -0.78 -4.01
C GLY A 250 17.62 -1.43 -3.20
N PHE A 251 16.36 -1.14 -3.56
CA PHE A 251 15.20 -1.66 -2.85
C PHE A 251 13.88 -1.49 -3.63
N ARG A 252 12.85 -2.15 -3.11
CA ARG A 252 11.42 -2.00 -3.47
C ARG A 252 10.59 -1.66 -2.25
N VAL A 253 9.35 -1.26 -2.48
CA VAL A 253 8.40 -0.90 -1.42
C VAL A 253 7.18 -1.80 -1.49
N ALA A 254 6.69 -2.23 -0.33
CA ALA A 254 5.47 -2.99 -0.16
C ALA A 254 4.44 -2.22 0.68
N VAL A 255 3.19 -2.68 0.64
CA VAL A 255 2.08 -2.14 1.44
C VAL A 255 0.97 -3.18 1.56
N GLY A 256 0.32 -3.26 2.72
CA GLY A 256 -0.84 -4.13 2.94
C GLY A 256 -2.02 -3.81 2.01
N ALA A 257 -2.68 -4.83 1.47
CA ALA A 257 -3.73 -4.63 0.48
C ALA A 257 -4.99 -3.95 1.05
N VAL A 258 -5.26 -4.15 2.33
CA VAL A 258 -6.41 -3.55 3.03
C VAL A 258 -6.23 -2.04 3.10
N GLU A 259 -5.11 -1.60 3.65
CA GLU A 259 -4.78 -0.19 3.88
C GLU A 259 -4.61 0.55 2.55
N PHE A 260 -3.95 -0.08 1.58
CA PHE A 260 -3.77 0.50 0.25
C PHE A 260 -5.09 0.69 -0.50
N ARG A 261 -5.95 -0.34 -0.55
CA ARG A 261 -7.26 -0.23 -1.21
C ARG A 261 -8.15 0.81 -0.53
N LYS A 262 -8.12 0.86 0.81
CA LYS A 262 -8.85 1.85 1.60
C LYS A 262 -8.43 3.28 1.25
N ALA A 263 -7.13 3.57 1.19
CA ALA A 263 -6.64 4.89 0.85
C ALA A 263 -6.98 5.31 -0.60
N VAL A 264 -6.80 4.39 -1.56
CA VAL A 264 -7.19 4.61 -2.96
C VAL A 264 -8.69 4.91 -3.07
N LEU A 265 -9.53 4.18 -2.33
CA LEU A 265 -10.97 4.44 -2.25
C LEU A 265 -11.26 5.81 -1.67
N LEU A 266 -10.70 6.15 -0.50
CA LEU A 266 -10.94 7.42 0.18
C LEU A 266 -10.58 8.60 -0.69
N GLN A 267 -9.53 8.48 -1.49
CA GLN A 267 -9.13 9.53 -2.41
C GLN A 267 -10.04 9.68 -3.61
N LYS A 268 -10.51 8.57 -4.19
CA LYS A 268 -11.54 8.61 -5.25
C LYS A 268 -12.82 9.25 -4.72
N VAL A 269 -13.23 8.89 -3.51
CA VAL A 269 -14.37 9.51 -2.81
C VAL A 269 -14.12 11.01 -2.61
N GLN A 270 -12.95 11.40 -2.10
CA GLN A 270 -12.59 12.81 -1.90
C GLN A 270 -12.65 13.59 -3.21
N HIS A 271 -12.10 13.05 -4.30
CA HIS A 271 -12.12 13.69 -5.61
C HIS A 271 -13.55 13.95 -6.11
N LEU A 272 -14.43 12.96 -5.98
CA LEU A 272 -15.84 13.09 -6.34
C LEU A 272 -16.57 14.10 -5.44
N LEU A 273 -16.25 14.11 -4.13
CA LEU A 273 -16.79 15.11 -3.20
C LEU A 273 -16.35 16.53 -3.56
N ASP A 274 -15.09 16.74 -3.95
CA ASP A 274 -14.58 18.04 -4.41
C ASP A 274 -15.27 18.46 -5.72
N GLN A 275 -15.52 17.53 -6.64
CA GLN A 275 -16.30 17.80 -7.84
C GLN A 275 -17.74 18.22 -7.48
N ILE A 276 -18.41 17.51 -6.58
CA ILE A 276 -19.82 17.75 -6.20
C ILE A 276 -19.97 19.06 -5.41
N PHE A 277 -19.25 19.22 -4.30
CA PHE A 277 -19.44 20.31 -3.35
C PHE A 277 -18.53 21.52 -3.60
N GLY A 278 -17.41 21.31 -4.29
CA GLY A 278 -16.30 22.24 -4.39
C GLY A 278 -15.24 21.97 -3.31
N GLU A 279 -13.99 22.33 -3.60
CA GLU A 279 -12.86 22.08 -2.71
C GLU A 279 -13.10 22.57 -1.28
N LYS A 280 -12.66 21.79 -0.30
CA LYS A 280 -12.69 22.09 1.16
C LYS A 280 -14.08 22.14 1.79
N LYS A 281 -15.15 21.83 1.07
CA LYS A 281 -16.50 21.76 1.64
C LYS A 281 -16.89 20.39 2.16
N ALA A 282 -16.18 19.36 1.69
CA ALA A 282 -16.35 18.00 2.14
C ALA A 282 -14.99 17.31 2.33
N LYS A 283 -14.90 16.43 3.31
CA LYS A 283 -13.71 15.62 3.60
C LYS A 283 -14.10 14.16 3.77
N ALA A 284 -13.41 13.24 3.12
CA ALA A 284 -13.50 11.82 3.39
C ALA A 284 -12.24 11.38 4.15
N ASN A 285 -12.43 10.59 5.20
CA ASN A 285 -11.35 9.91 5.90
C ASN A 285 -11.87 8.60 6.52
N ASP A 286 -11.01 7.93 7.29
CA ASP A 286 -11.31 6.68 7.98
C ASP A 286 -12.56 6.72 8.86
N ALA A 287 -12.87 7.87 9.46
CA ALA A 287 -14.05 8.04 10.30
C ALA A 287 -15.33 8.31 9.49
N GLY A 288 -15.26 8.60 8.19
CA GLY A 288 -16.44 8.81 7.34
C GLY A 288 -16.34 10.00 6.41
N ILE A 289 -17.50 10.45 5.91
CA ILE A 289 -17.62 11.64 5.07
C ILE A 289 -18.11 12.79 5.94
N PHE A 290 -17.42 13.91 5.85
CA PHE A 290 -17.70 15.14 6.58
C PHE A 290 -18.12 16.18 5.55
N ILE A 291 -19.27 16.82 5.74
CA ILE A 291 -19.69 17.96 4.93
C ILE A 291 -20.05 19.07 5.89
N GLU A 292 -19.35 20.20 5.78
CA GLU A 292 -19.38 21.27 6.79
C GLU A 292 -19.08 20.68 8.20
N ASP A 293 -19.96 20.89 9.17
CA ASP A 293 -19.79 20.39 10.55
C ASP A 293 -20.49 19.04 10.81
N THR A 294 -21.00 18.37 9.76
CA THR A 294 -21.78 17.13 9.91
C THR A 294 -20.99 15.90 9.47
N VAL A 295 -20.99 14.88 10.33
CA VAL A 295 -20.38 13.57 10.06
C VAL A 295 -21.43 12.61 9.54
N PHE A 296 -21.14 11.97 8.41
CA PHE A 296 -21.95 10.91 7.84
C PHE A 296 -21.27 9.58 8.11
N LEU A 297 -21.72 8.93 9.18
CA LEU A 297 -21.25 7.62 9.62
C LEU A 297 -22.01 6.53 8.86
N ARG A 298 -21.25 5.56 8.35
CA ARG A 298 -21.76 4.46 7.54
C ARG A 298 -22.16 3.26 8.38
N GLU A 299 -22.73 3.46 9.57
CA GLU A 299 -23.41 2.36 10.23
C GLU A 299 -24.69 2.08 9.44
N SER A 300 -24.60 1.13 8.50
CA SER A 300 -25.77 0.72 7.72
C SER A 300 -26.77 0.07 8.68
N ILE A 301 -27.87 0.74 8.95
CA ILE A 301 -29.08 0.06 9.42
C ILE A 301 -29.42 -0.98 8.34
N PRO A 302 -29.60 -2.27 8.68
CA PRO A 302 -29.93 -3.29 7.70
C PRO A 302 -31.17 -2.88 6.88
N GLY A 303 -31.01 -2.74 5.56
CA GLY A 303 -32.08 -2.41 4.62
C GLY A 303 -32.16 -0.94 4.15
N ASP A 304 -31.31 -0.03 4.64
CA ASP A 304 -31.25 1.36 4.15
C ASP A 304 -30.08 1.61 3.19
N THR A 305 -30.29 2.49 2.21
CA THR A 305 -29.25 2.95 1.27
C THR A 305 -28.50 4.12 1.91
N ALA A 306 -27.18 4.01 2.10
CA ALA A 306 -26.37 5.04 2.75
C ALA A 306 -26.35 6.37 1.99
N LEU A 307 -26.49 6.32 0.66
CA LEU A 307 -26.74 7.49 -0.18
C LEU A 307 -27.93 7.24 -1.12
N SER A 308 -28.69 8.30 -1.36
CA SER A 308 -29.70 8.34 -2.43
C SER A 308 -29.68 9.71 -3.13
N TYR A 309 -30.07 9.75 -4.40
CA TYR A 309 -30.13 10.98 -5.19
C TYR A 309 -31.50 11.12 -5.84
N ASP A 310 -32.19 12.23 -5.57
CA ASP A 310 -33.44 12.57 -6.23
C ASP A 310 -33.14 13.43 -7.46
N VAL A 311 -33.26 12.82 -8.64
CA VAL A 311 -33.02 13.49 -9.93
C VAL A 311 -33.99 14.65 -10.18
N LYS A 312 -35.22 14.59 -9.64
CA LYS A 312 -36.23 15.64 -9.87
C LYS A 312 -35.96 16.89 -9.05
N THR A 313 -35.43 16.74 -7.84
CA THR A 313 -35.10 17.88 -6.98
C THR A 313 -33.62 18.26 -7.02
N SER A 314 -32.80 17.44 -7.68
CA SER A 314 -31.34 17.52 -7.72
C SER A 314 -30.74 17.51 -6.31
N GLU A 315 -31.24 16.61 -5.46
CA GLU A 315 -30.82 16.52 -4.05
C GLU A 315 -30.13 15.19 -3.76
N LEU A 316 -28.91 15.28 -3.23
CA LEU A 316 -28.13 14.17 -2.74
C LEU A 316 -28.38 14.01 -1.24
N PHE A 317 -28.91 12.86 -0.85
CA PHE A 317 -29.22 12.52 0.53
C PHE A 317 -28.17 11.55 1.08
N PHE A 318 -27.70 11.86 2.28
CA PHE A 318 -26.87 10.98 3.08
C PHE A 318 -27.67 10.43 4.27
N CYS A 319 -27.67 9.11 4.44
CA CYS A 319 -28.10 8.43 5.66
C CYS A 319 -26.87 7.76 6.31
N CYS A 320 -26.77 7.63 7.63
CA CYS A 320 -27.68 8.05 8.67
C CYS A 320 -26.87 8.82 9.70
N VAL A 321 -27.13 10.13 9.83
CA VAL A 321 -26.38 10.96 10.77
C VAL A 321 -26.74 10.54 12.20
N LEU A 322 -25.72 10.22 12.99
CA LEU A 322 -25.84 9.86 14.40
C LEU A 322 -26.06 11.14 15.22
N ALA A 323 -27.25 11.32 15.80
CA ALA A 323 -27.44 12.22 16.93
C ALA A 323 -27.37 11.39 18.23
N ILE A 324 -26.35 11.63 19.06
CA ILE A 324 -26.31 11.08 20.42
C ILE A 324 -27.27 11.94 21.27
N PRO A 325 -28.36 11.38 21.83
CA PRO A 325 -29.22 12.14 22.71
C PRO A 325 -28.48 12.53 24.00
N SER A 326 -28.88 13.63 24.62
CA SER A 326 -28.47 13.96 26.00
C SER A 326 -28.84 12.84 26.98
N ASP A 327 -28.10 12.73 28.08
CA ASP A 327 -27.98 11.68 29.12
C ASP A 327 -29.21 10.83 29.56
N ASP A 328 -30.42 11.06 29.04
CA ASP A 328 -31.67 10.42 29.46
C ASP A 328 -32.38 9.53 28.42
N GLU A 329 -31.92 9.40 27.16
CA GLU A 329 -32.60 8.55 26.14
C GLU A 329 -31.81 7.31 25.69
N GLU A 330 -32.40 6.12 25.87
CA GLU A 330 -31.89 4.80 25.40
C GLU A 330 -32.08 4.56 23.87
N THR A 331 -32.26 5.61 23.07
CA THR A 331 -32.54 5.52 21.62
C THR A 331 -31.64 6.40 20.79
N ILE A 332 -30.98 5.82 19.78
CA ILE A 332 -30.24 6.61 18.78
C ILE A 332 -31.24 7.14 17.74
N GLU A 333 -31.17 8.44 17.44
CA GLU A 333 -31.92 9.06 16.34
C GLU A 333 -31.06 9.15 15.09
N TYR A 334 -31.61 8.63 13.99
CA TYR A 334 -31.04 8.72 12.67
C TYR A 334 -31.84 9.70 11.82
N PHE A 335 -31.17 10.63 11.15
CA PHE A 335 -31.78 11.52 10.17
C PHE A 335 -31.04 11.47 8.83
N SER A 336 -31.79 11.74 7.75
CA SER A 336 -31.21 11.97 6.43
C SER A 336 -31.01 13.46 6.19
N MET A 337 -29.88 13.82 5.60
CA MET A 337 -29.57 15.20 5.22
C MET A 337 -29.45 15.30 3.71
N GLY A 338 -30.29 16.16 3.11
CA GLY A 338 -30.29 16.45 1.69
C GLY A 338 -29.44 17.67 1.37
N PHE A 339 -28.61 17.56 0.32
CA PHE A 339 -27.85 18.66 -0.24
C PHE A 339 -28.26 18.89 -1.67
N LYS A 340 -28.58 20.14 -2.00
CA LYS A 340 -28.84 20.53 -3.38
C LYS A 340 -27.54 20.52 -4.18
N VAL A 341 -27.52 19.73 -5.25
CA VAL A 341 -26.39 19.58 -6.17
C VAL A 341 -26.78 20.19 -7.52
N PRO A 342 -25.92 21.01 -8.16
CA PRO A 342 -26.17 21.48 -9.51
C PRO A 342 -26.33 20.33 -10.50
N GLU A 343 -27.30 20.42 -11.43
CA GLU A 343 -27.63 19.33 -12.37
C GLU A 343 -26.42 18.88 -13.20
N GLU A 344 -25.53 19.81 -13.55
CA GLU A 344 -24.30 19.53 -14.31
C GLU A 344 -23.31 18.61 -13.58
N LYS A 345 -23.52 18.36 -12.27
CA LYS A 345 -22.68 17.46 -11.45
C LYS A 345 -23.34 16.10 -11.21
N GLY A 346 -24.47 15.82 -11.86
CA GLY A 346 -25.22 14.57 -11.70
C GLY A 346 -24.39 13.31 -11.94
N ASP A 347 -23.50 13.33 -12.95
CA ASP A 347 -22.62 12.19 -13.26
C ASP A 347 -21.67 11.88 -12.08
N SER A 348 -21.01 12.89 -11.51
CA SER A 348 -20.17 12.73 -10.31
C SER A 348 -20.94 12.18 -9.11
N VAL A 349 -22.22 12.53 -8.97
CA VAL A 349 -23.09 11.97 -7.92
C VAL A 349 -23.35 10.48 -8.18
N PHE A 350 -23.66 10.09 -9.41
CA PHE A 350 -23.85 8.68 -9.77
C PHE A 350 -22.57 7.87 -9.58
N ASP A 351 -21.41 8.42 -9.94
CA ASP A 351 -20.11 7.79 -9.73
C ASP A 351 -19.81 7.60 -8.23
N LEU A 352 -20.09 8.61 -7.40
CA LEU A 352 -19.93 8.53 -5.94
C LEU A 352 -20.85 7.44 -5.36
N MET A 353 -22.12 7.41 -5.80
CA MET A 353 -23.07 6.41 -5.37
C MET A 353 -22.65 5.00 -5.83
N HIS A 354 -22.17 4.85 -7.06
CA HIS A 354 -21.68 3.58 -7.58
C HIS A 354 -20.47 3.09 -6.77
N LEU A 355 -19.47 3.95 -6.59
CA LEU A 355 -18.25 3.65 -5.84
C LEU A 355 -18.55 3.22 -4.40
N LEU A 356 -19.51 3.87 -3.75
CA LEU A 356 -19.88 3.53 -2.38
C LEU A 356 -20.81 2.31 -2.31
N ASN A 357 -21.69 2.07 -3.29
CA ASN A 357 -22.69 0.97 -3.24
C ASN A 357 -22.22 -0.36 -3.87
N VAL A 358 -21.32 -0.36 -4.86
CA VAL A 358 -21.03 -1.54 -5.68
C VAL A 358 -19.90 -2.42 -5.13
N GLU A 359 -19.01 -1.88 -4.32
CA GLU A 359 -17.91 -2.68 -3.78
C GLU A 359 -18.25 -3.20 -2.38
N THR A 360 -18.82 -4.40 -2.32
CA THR A 360 -19.05 -5.15 -1.07
C THR A 360 -17.76 -5.39 -0.26
N GLU A 361 -16.59 -5.46 -0.92
CA GLU A 361 -15.27 -5.45 -0.26
C GLU A 361 -14.91 -4.04 0.28
N ASN A 362 -15.11 -2.96 -0.47
CA ASN A 362 -14.90 -1.58 0.03
C ASN A 362 -15.81 -1.20 1.18
N LEU A 363 -17.02 -1.74 1.18
CA LEU A 363 -17.98 -1.69 2.28
C LEU A 363 -17.41 -2.28 3.56
N SER A 364 -16.69 -3.42 3.49
CA SER A 364 -15.98 -3.97 4.64
C SER A 364 -14.73 -3.15 5.03
N LEU A 365 -14.02 -2.59 4.05
CA LEU A 365 -12.84 -1.73 4.27
C LEU A 365 -13.18 -0.42 4.99
N LEU A 366 -14.35 0.16 4.73
CA LEU A 366 -14.88 1.31 5.48
C LEU A 366 -15.51 0.90 6.83
N LYS A 367 -16.03 -0.34 6.96
CA LYS A 367 -16.62 -0.85 8.22
C LYS A 367 -15.57 -1.15 9.29
N ASN A 368 -14.35 -1.53 8.94
CA ASN A 368 -13.27 -1.83 9.89
C ASN A 368 -12.60 -0.57 10.48
N ALA A 369 -13.18 0.61 10.27
CA ALA A 369 -12.72 1.88 10.81
C ALA A 369 -13.72 2.55 11.78
N ILE A 370 -14.82 1.86 12.09
CA ILE A 370 -15.90 2.32 12.98
C ILE A 370 -15.97 1.43 14.21
#